data_AF-R7I2L7-F1
#
_entry.id   AF-R7I2L7-F1
#
_cell.length_a   1.000
_cell.length_b   1.000
_cell.length_c   1.000
_cell.angle_alpha   90.00
_cell.angle_beta   90.00
_cell.angle_gamma   90.00
#
_symmetry.space_group_name_H-M   'P 1'
#
loop_
_entity.id
_entity.type
_entity.pdbx_description
1 polymer ?
#
loop_
_entity_poly.entity_id
_entity_poly.type
_entity_poly.pdbx_seq_one_letter_code
_entity_poly.pdbx_strand_id
1 'polypeptide(L)'
;MREGDGDYTRDWTCLTTGSGSDDFSVWLIATCSPAVTEAQMASNGLSPRGKGTCHLLKGSEKNVSIGGVTPGMTWEQVLAKFGQPTYAADDGWYFWSTSKTIEEFSNSREQMNWTGVQLEKGKVSRLFSSQATNP
;
A
#
# COMPACT_ATOMS: atom_id res chain seq x y z
N MET A 1 15.24 0.68 6.83
CA MET A 1 15.35 2.14 7.03
C MET A 1 14.34 2.54 8.10
N ARG A 2 14.59 3.61 8.85
CA ARG A 2 13.72 4.06 9.94
C ARG A 2 13.39 5.54 9.76
N GLU A 3 12.14 5.93 9.98
CA GLU A 3 11.65 7.31 9.98
C GLU A 3 10.69 7.56 11.15
N GLY A 4 10.51 8.82 11.56
CA GLY A 4 9.64 9.19 12.68
C GLY A 4 10.32 9.10 14.06
N ASP A 5 9.53 9.38 15.10
CA ASP A 5 9.93 9.31 16.52
C ASP A 5 8.75 8.83 17.38
N GLY A 6 9.03 8.24 18.54
CA GLY A 6 8.03 7.72 19.49
C GLY A 6 7.03 6.75 18.85
N ASP A 7 5.74 6.94 19.16
CA ASP A 7 4.61 6.15 18.65
C ASP A 7 4.29 6.37 17.16
N TYR A 8 5.15 7.08 16.43
CA TYR A 8 5.09 7.26 14.98
C TYR A 8 6.33 6.72 14.27
N THR A 9 7.16 5.95 14.99
CA THR A 9 8.34 5.30 14.40
C THR A 9 7.90 4.26 13.37
N ARG A 10 8.44 4.39 12.16
CA ARG A 10 8.18 3.50 11.03
C ARG A 10 9.47 2.90 10.52
N ASP A 11 9.55 1.59 10.58
CA ASP A 11 10.59 0.83 9.90
C ASP A 11 10.09 0.40 8.53
N TRP A 12 10.94 0.53 7.52
CA TRP A 12 10.55 0.17 6.16
C TRP A 12 11.70 -0.36 5.33
N THR A 13 11.34 -1.18 4.34
CA THR A 13 12.21 -1.64 3.27
C THR A 13 11.56 -1.33 1.92
N CYS A 14 12.38 -1.17 0.88
CA CYS A 14 11.89 -0.89 -0.47
C CYS A 14 12.44 -1.90 -1.48
N LEU A 15 11.55 -2.34 -2.36
CA LEU A 15 11.82 -3.22 -3.48
C LEU A 15 11.42 -2.49 -4.77
N THR A 16 12.10 -2.73 -5.88
CA THR A 16 11.73 -2.18 -7.19
C THR A 16 11.81 -3.22 -8.29
N THR A 17 10.90 -3.17 -9.26
CA THR A 17 10.95 -4.03 -10.45
C THR A 17 12.00 -3.56 -11.47
N GLY A 18 12.46 -2.31 -11.36
CA GLY A 18 13.44 -1.72 -12.25
C GLY A 18 13.38 -0.19 -12.30
N SER A 19 13.87 0.40 -13.39
CA SER A 19 13.94 1.85 -13.59
C SER A 19 13.22 2.32 -14.86
N GLY A 20 12.54 1.42 -15.56
CA GLY A 20 11.71 1.75 -16.72
C GLY A 20 10.44 2.50 -16.34
N SER A 21 9.72 2.98 -17.35
CA SER A 21 8.44 3.70 -17.18
C SER A 21 7.32 2.80 -16.63
N ASP A 22 7.37 1.51 -16.96
CA ASP A 22 6.38 0.51 -16.52
C ASP A 22 6.79 -0.17 -15.21
N ASP A 23 7.98 0.15 -14.70
CA ASP A 23 8.47 -0.35 -13.43
C ASP A 23 7.88 0.44 -12.26
N PHE A 24 7.79 -0.22 -11.11
CA PHE A 24 7.28 0.37 -9.89
C PHE A 24 8.12 -0.04 -8.68
N SER A 25 7.97 0.74 -7.62
CA SER A 25 8.57 0.45 -6.32
C SER A 25 7.50 0.06 -5.31
N VAL A 26 7.89 -0.80 -4.36
CA VAL A 26 7.06 -1.31 -3.28
C VAL A 26 7.75 -1.01 -1.96
N TRP A 27 7.02 -0.44 -1.01
CA TRP A 27 7.47 -0.21 0.36
C TRP A 27 6.70 -1.13 1.29
N LEU A 28 7.42 -1.88 2.11
CA LEU A 28 6.86 -2.64 3.23
C LEU A 28 7.20 -1.89 4.51
N ILE A 29 6.19 -1.53 5.29
CA ILE A 29 6.27 -0.61 6.40
C ILE A 29 5.70 -1.26 7.66
N ALA A 30 6.46 -1.22 8.73
CA ALA A 30 6.07 -1.61 10.06
C ALA A 30 5.95 -0.35 10.92
N THR A 31 4.75 -0.04 11.40
CA THR A 31 4.49 1.10 12.28
C THR A 31 4.26 0.59 13.69
N CYS A 32 5.10 1.01 14.65
CA CYS A 32 4.98 0.66 16.07
C CYS A 32 4.83 -0.84 16.36
N SER A 33 5.38 -1.68 15.48
CA SER A 33 5.25 -3.14 15.51
C SER A 33 6.49 -3.77 14.86
N PRO A 34 6.90 -4.97 15.28
CA PRO A 34 7.89 -5.75 14.54
C PRO A 34 7.34 -6.35 13.23
N ALA A 35 6.02 -6.33 13.03
CA ALA A 35 5.38 -6.85 11.82
C ALA A 35 5.02 -5.73 10.83
N VAL A 36 5.01 -6.05 9.53
CA VAL A 36 4.55 -5.14 8.48
C VAL A 36 3.06 -4.85 8.69
N THR A 37 2.73 -3.58 8.88
CA THR A 37 1.36 -3.09 9.05
C THR A 37 0.83 -2.44 7.76
N GLU A 38 1.73 -2.08 6.84
CA GLU A 38 1.36 -1.37 5.61
C GLU A 38 2.27 -1.74 4.45
N ALA A 39 1.69 -1.88 3.27
CA ALA A 39 2.38 -1.97 2.01
C ALA A 39 1.94 -0.83 1.08
N GLN A 40 2.88 -0.19 0.42
CA GLN A 40 2.60 0.84 -0.59
C GLN A 40 3.28 0.47 -1.91
N MET A 41 2.70 0.83 -3.05
CA MET A 41 3.38 0.81 -4.33
C MET A 41 3.14 2.10 -5.10
N ALA A 42 4.11 2.47 -5.93
CA ALA A 42 4.00 3.62 -6.80
C ALA A 42 4.79 3.40 -8.09
N SER A 43 4.27 3.92 -9.21
CA SER A 43 5.04 4.05 -10.45
C SER A 43 6.36 4.78 -10.18
N ASN A 44 7.39 4.42 -10.94
CA ASN A 44 8.69 5.06 -10.82
C ASN A 44 8.62 6.59 -10.92
N GLY A 45 9.37 7.29 -10.06
CA GLY A 45 9.35 8.75 -9.95
C GLY A 45 8.29 9.32 -9.02
N LEU A 46 7.30 8.51 -8.60
CA LEU A 46 6.27 8.89 -7.63
C LEU A 46 6.55 8.40 -6.21
N SER A 47 7.82 8.09 -5.90
CA SER A 47 8.25 7.64 -4.58
C SER A 47 7.82 8.64 -3.50
N PRO A 48 7.02 8.24 -2.50
CA PRO A 48 6.66 9.12 -1.39
C PRO A 48 7.84 9.38 -0.43
N ARG A 49 8.93 8.61 -0.53
CA ARG A 49 10.06 8.62 0.43
C ARG A 49 11.39 9.09 -0.17
N GLY A 50 11.35 9.79 -1.32
CA GLY A 50 12.55 10.29 -1.99
C GLY A 50 13.45 9.18 -2.56
N LYS A 51 14.68 9.53 -2.97
CA LYS A 51 15.67 8.59 -3.51
C LYS A 51 16.34 7.79 -2.37
N GLY A 52 15.73 6.68 -1.97
CA GLY A 52 16.42 5.57 -1.28
C GLY A 52 16.76 4.46 -2.27
N THR A 53 17.79 3.66 -2.00
CA THR A 53 18.13 2.49 -2.83
C THR A 53 17.13 1.37 -2.58
N CYS A 54 16.02 1.37 -3.33
CA CYS A 54 15.15 0.20 -3.42
C CYS A 54 15.93 -0.98 -3.99
N HIS A 55 15.79 -2.15 -3.37
CA HIS A 55 16.45 -3.35 -3.84
C HIS A 55 15.77 -3.88 -5.11
N LEU A 56 16.55 -4.18 -6.15
CA LEU A 56 16.03 -4.69 -7.41
C LEU A 56 15.53 -6.13 -7.28
N LEU A 57 14.28 -6.36 -7.63
CA LEU A 57 13.66 -7.69 -7.75
C LEU A 57 14.21 -8.43 -8.98
N LYS A 58 14.52 -9.72 -8.84
CA LYS A 58 15.14 -10.52 -9.90
C LYS A 58 14.17 -11.56 -10.46
N GLY A 59 14.20 -11.76 -11.78
CA GLY A 59 13.46 -12.84 -12.44
C GLY A 59 11.94 -12.78 -12.20
N SER A 60 11.36 -13.91 -11.76
CA SER A 60 9.92 -14.06 -11.50
C SER A 60 9.40 -13.25 -10.31
N GLU A 61 10.29 -12.70 -9.48
CA GLU A 61 9.94 -11.88 -8.31
C GLU A 61 9.29 -10.54 -8.70
N LYS A 62 9.33 -10.15 -9.98
CA LYS A 62 8.69 -8.91 -10.46
C LYS A 62 7.16 -8.95 -10.44
N ASN A 63 6.54 -10.10 -10.17
CA ASN A 63 5.09 -10.28 -10.10
C ASN A 63 4.51 -9.91 -8.72
N VAL A 64 4.98 -8.82 -8.11
CA VAL A 64 4.44 -8.35 -6.82
C VAL A 64 3.19 -7.52 -7.07
N SER A 65 2.13 -7.74 -6.29
CA SER A 65 0.91 -6.96 -6.34
C SER A 65 0.29 -6.81 -4.94
N ILE A 66 -0.48 -5.76 -4.72
CA ILE A 66 -1.32 -5.62 -3.52
C ILE A 66 -2.74 -5.99 -3.92
N GLY A 67 -3.26 -7.10 -3.37
CA GLY A 67 -4.60 -7.58 -3.71
C GLY A 67 -4.80 -7.90 -5.20
N GLY A 68 -3.72 -8.21 -5.93
CA GLY A 68 -3.78 -8.43 -7.39
C GLY A 68 -3.77 -7.14 -8.23
N VAL A 69 -3.52 -5.98 -7.62
CA VAL A 69 -3.39 -4.69 -8.31
C VAL A 69 -1.93 -4.22 -8.31
N THR A 70 -1.50 -3.67 -9.43
CA THR A 70 -0.19 -3.02 -9.63
C THR A 70 -0.36 -1.67 -10.32
N PRO A 71 0.64 -0.77 -10.25
CA PRO A 71 0.67 0.41 -11.09
C PRO A 71 0.55 0.05 -12.58
N GLY A 72 -0.09 0.94 -13.36
CA GLY A 72 -0.36 0.76 -14.78
C GLY A 72 -1.68 0.06 -15.14
N MET A 73 -2.33 -0.61 -14.19
CA MET A 73 -3.66 -1.20 -14.40
C MET A 73 -4.74 -0.13 -14.64
N THR A 74 -5.78 -0.46 -15.40
CA THR A 74 -6.93 0.42 -15.65
C THR A 74 -7.95 0.34 -14.52
N TRP A 75 -8.86 1.32 -14.47
CA TRP A 75 -9.94 1.33 -13.49
C TRP A 75 -10.83 0.06 -13.55
N GLU A 76 -11.16 -0.40 -14.75
CA GLU A 76 -11.95 -1.62 -14.94
C GLU A 76 -11.26 -2.86 -14.34
N GLN A 77 -9.94 -2.95 -14.49
CA GLN A 77 -9.15 -4.03 -13.90
C GLN A 77 -9.14 -3.95 -12.37
N VAL A 78 -9.10 -2.74 -11.79
CA VAL A 78 -9.19 -2.55 -10.33
C VAL A 78 -10.57 -2.95 -9.81
N LEU A 79 -11.65 -2.49 -10.47
CA LEU A 79 -13.03 -2.86 -10.11
C LEU A 79 -13.25 -4.38 -10.17
N ALA A 80 -12.63 -5.07 -11.12
CA ALA A 80 -12.70 -6.53 -11.21
C ALA A 80 -12.03 -7.25 -10.03
N LYS A 81 -11.12 -6.58 -9.30
CA LYS A 81 -10.42 -7.14 -8.12
C LYS A 81 -11.12 -6.77 -6.81
N PHE A 82 -11.49 -5.51 -6.66
CA PHE A 82 -11.97 -4.98 -5.37
C PHE A 82 -13.48 -4.66 -5.36
N GLY A 83 -14.16 -4.70 -6.50
CA GLY A 83 -15.52 -4.20 -6.61
C GLY A 83 -15.58 -2.67 -6.47
N GLN A 84 -16.76 -2.14 -6.16
CA GLN A 84 -16.94 -0.69 -6.00
C GLN A 84 -16.26 -0.17 -4.73
N PRO A 85 -15.59 1.00 -4.80
CA PRO A 85 -14.97 1.60 -3.63
C PRO A 85 -16.01 2.06 -2.61
N THR A 86 -15.63 2.01 -1.33
CA THR A 86 -16.41 2.59 -0.22
C THR A 86 -16.40 4.12 -0.24
N TYR A 87 -15.35 4.72 -0.78
CA TYR A 87 -15.19 6.17 -0.88
C TYR A 87 -14.31 6.56 -2.08
N ALA A 88 -14.63 7.69 -2.71
CA ALA A 88 -13.84 8.30 -3.78
C ALA A 88 -13.54 9.76 -3.40
N ALA A 89 -12.27 10.14 -3.45
CA ALA A 89 -11.79 11.49 -3.17
C ALA A 89 -11.55 12.27 -4.47
N ASP A 90 -11.55 13.61 -4.35
CA ASP A 90 -11.45 14.52 -5.50
C ASP A 90 -10.08 14.51 -6.21
N ASP A 91 -9.03 14.02 -5.53
CA ASP A 91 -7.66 13.92 -6.02
C ASP A 91 -7.34 12.57 -6.70
N GLY A 92 -8.38 11.84 -7.09
CA GLY A 92 -8.29 10.60 -7.86
C GLY A 92 -8.01 9.36 -7.01
N TRP A 93 -8.12 9.46 -5.68
CA TRP A 93 -8.06 8.31 -4.79
C TRP A 93 -9.41 7.60 -4.62
N TYR A 94 -9.36 6.28 -4.57
CA TYR A 94 -10.48 5.39 -4.31
C TYR A 94 -10.12 4.45 -3.18
N PHE A 95 -11.04 4.24 -2.25
CA PHE A 95 -10.78 3.54 -1.00
C PHE A 95 -11.76 2.40 -0.74
N TRP A 96 -11.22 1.29 -0.26
CA TRP A 96 -11.96 0.16 0.31
C TRP A 96 -11.55 0.02 1.76
N SER A 97 -12.52 0.11 2.65
CA SER A 97 -12.31 -0.05 4.08
C SER A 97 -13.17 -1.19 4.61
N THR A 98 -12.60 -1.97 5.52
CA THR A 98 -13.34 -2.93 6.35
C THR A 98 -12.89 -2.79 7.79
N SER A 99 -13.80 -2.96 8.73
CA SER A 99 -13.45 -3.08 10.14
C SER A 99 -13.99 -4.39 10.71
N LYS A 100 -13.28 -4.89 11.72
CA LYS A 100 -13.67 -6.06 12.49
C LYS A 100 -13.38 -5.80 13.96
N THR A 101 -14.36 -6.10 14.80
CA THR A 101 -14.18 -6.18 16.25
C THR A 101 -13.48 -7.48 16.62
N ILE A 102 -12.41 -7.38 17.39
CA ILE A 102 -11.67 -8.50 17.98
C ILE A 102 -12.00 -8.49 19.47
N GLU A 103 -12.72 -9.51 19.92
CA GLU A 103 -13.06 -9.69 21.34
C GLU A 103 -12.04 -10.63 22.00
N GLU A 104 -11.30 -10.13 22.99
CA GLU A 104 -10.39 -10.92 23.81
C GLU A 104 -10.72 -10.69 25.30
N PHE A 105 -11.35 -11.70 25.92
CA PHE A 105 -11.82 -11.67 27.30
C PHE A 105 -12.76 -10.48 27.60
N SER A 106 -12.30 -9.48 28.36
CA SER A 106 -13.05 -8.28 28.74
C SER A 106 -12.73 -7.06 27.86
N ASN A 107 -11.87 -7.21 26.85
CA ASN A 107 -11.41 -6.13 25.99
C ASN A 107 -11.91 -6.34 24.56
N SER A 108 -12.43 -5.28 23.94
CA SER A 108 -12.75 -5.25 22.51
C SER A 108 -11.77 -4.31 21.81
N ARG A 109 -11.10 -4.80 20.78
CA ARG A 109 -10.27 -3.98 19.88
C ARG A 109 -10.93 -3.88 18.53
N GLU A 110 -10.77 -2.73 17.87
CA GLU A 110 -11.18 -2.58 16.48
C GLU A 110 -9.97 -2.70 15.57
N GLN A 111 -10.02 -3.65 14.64
CA GLN A 111 -9.06 -3.74 13.55
C GLN A 111 -9.68 -3.14 12.29
N MET A 112 -8.99 -2.20 11.67
CA MET A 112 -9.38 -1.59 10.40
C MET A 112 -8.37 -1.94 9.31
N ASN A 113 -8.87 -2.36 8.16
CA ASN A 113 -8.10 -2.56 6.94
C ASN A 113 -8.51 -1.51 5.92
N TRP A 114 -7.52 -0.87 5.31
CA TRP A 114 -7.70 0.21 4.34
C TRP A 114 -6.87 -0.08 3.11
N THR A 115 -7.51 -0.16 1.97
CA THR A 115 -6.85 -0.21 0.66
C THR A 115 -7.19 1.05 -0.10
N GLY A 116 -6.16 1.78 -0.55
CA GLY A 116 -6.31 2.96 -1.40
C GLY A 116 -5.67 2.74 -2.76
N VAL A 117 -6.32 3.22 -3.82
CA VAL A 117 -5.77 3.25 -5.18
C VAL A 117 -5.92 4.65 -5.75
N GLN A 118 -4.84 5.23 -6.26
CA GLN A 118 -4.86 6.50 -6.98
C GLN A 118 -4.79 6.26 -8.48
N LEU A 119 -5.68 6.91 -9.23
CA LEU A 119 -5.62 6.94 -10.68
C LEU A 119 -5.02 8.26 -11.17
N GLU A 120 -4.04 8.18 -12.06
CA GLU A 120 -3.60 9.29 -12.88
C GLU A 120 -3.75 8.91 -14.36
N LYS A 121 -4.34 9.80 -15.16
CA LYS A 121 -4.56 9.57 -16.60
C LYS A 121 -5.23 8.22 -16.90
N GLY A 122 -6.16 7.81 -16.03
CA GLY A 122 -6.95 6.57 -16.17
C GLY A 122 -6.22 5.29 -15.79
N LYS A 123 -5.01 5.36 -15.24
CA LYS A 123 -4.23 4.21 -14.78
C LYS A 123 -3.81 4.35 -13.33
N VAL A 124 -3.63 3.23 -12.65
CA VAL A 124 -3.10 3.20 -11.28
C VAL A 124 -1.70 3.79 -11.26
N SER A 125 -1.50 4.87 -10.50
CA SER A 125 -0.19 5.50 -10.27
C SER A 125 0.38 5.16 -8.91
N ARG A 126 -0.49 5.03 -7.90
CA ARG A 126 -0.16 4.67 -6.51
C ARG A 126 -1.22 3.77 -5.93
N LEU A 127 -0.83 2.95 -4.97
CA LEU A 127 -1.74 2.19 -4.14
C LEU A 127 -1.12 1.86 -2.79
N PHE A 128 -1.95 1.59 -1.80
CA PHE A 128 -1.51 1.07 -0.51
C PHE A 128 -2.55 0.12 0.08
N SER A 129 -2.10 -0.74 0.98
CA SER A 129 -2.94 -1.49 1.90
C SER A 129 -2.34 -1.37 3.29
N SER A 130 -3.14 -0.96 4.26
CA SER A 130 -2.74 -0.77 5.65
C SER A 130 -3.72 -1.48 6.58
N GLN A 131 -3.18 -2.03 7.67
CA GLN A 131 -3.93 -2.62 8.76
C GLN A 131 -3.54 -1.91 10.05
N ALA A 132 -4.52 -1.32 10.72
CA ALA A 132 -4.37 -0.71 12.02
C ALA A 132 -5.26 -1.43 13.03
N THR A 133 -4.76 -1.65 14.23
CA THR A 133 -5.56 -2.16 15.36
C THR A 133 -5.57 -1.08 16.42
N ASN A 134 -6.75 -0.51 16.69
CA ASN A 134 -6.91 0.43 17.79
C ASN A 134 -6.85 -0.32 19.13
N PRO A 135 -6.12 0.21 20.13
CA PRO A 135 -5.94 -0.41 21.44
C PRO A 135 -7.23 -0.68 22.21
#